data_AF-A0A2N2XR03-F1
#
_entry.id   AF-A0A2N2XR03-F1
#
_cell.length_a   1.000
_cell.length_b   1.000
_cell.length_c   1.000
_cell.angle_alpha   90.00
_cell.angle_beta   90.00
_cell.angle_gamma   90.00
#
_symmetry.space_group_name_H-M   'P 1'
#
loop_
_entity.id
_entity.type
_entity.pdbx_description
1 polymer ?
#
loop_
_entity_poly.entity_id
_entity_poly.type
_entity_poly.pdbx_seq_one_letter_code
_entity_poly.pdbx_strand_id
1 'polypeptide(L)'
;MVKGTLILFIFLGLALVSSAQSSSDRKITLKTKTPDKAVVYIKNNGANFVEFSYRFNNKFYRTLKDYVEEIRSEASINQKKKPERLAWEKVAEDIYHQQPYSEAKWANSPLLLLNSFGFGFCDDAACALASTWNELGYKSRVIDLQKHVVPEVMVNKTWKMYDPDTYVFYVDSAGHVLPVDSILSNPTEKTKKFVSQGFSRLIKKPNDSSKYYKNVNKKVLNSTLYLFEQKSDLFTITLPPKAVFSFPEYCSDIKKDYKYAAFAKLTLPQEFSGEINNSLALCDISGSGRFFLNQNTYELPRDRDIVKTLLKQTTLFVQKLYISQITDSLSLIYFINPAFAKVSKNNILEISGTYISNLGYYLKIIEKNSKCKPFSFDDYNYLAPSIEKTAEIIGRLPDNEISSIDKWEEVEEIYLNLSECNDYENKAIAKEINNHIEYLEKELPISQNDESFWDELNNPVRLAILYELMVNAQEGDFEEFVDFLRIKRAEL
;
A
#
# COMPACT_ATOMS: atom_id res chain seq x y z
N MET A 1 -35.40 64.77 -30.91
CA MET A 1 -34.44 65.16 -29.85
C MET A 1 -34.63 64.21 -28.67
N VAL A 2 -33.86 63.12 -28.64
CA VAL A 2 -33.90 62.12 -27.55
C VAL A 2 -32.61 62.30 -26.74
N LYS A 3 -32.76 62.58 -25.44
CA LYS A 3 -31.65 62.70 -24.49
C LYS A 3 -31.10 61.30 -24.21
N GLY A 4 -29.91 61.01 -24.72
CA GLY A 4 -29.13 59.82 -24.37
C GLY A 4 -28.29 60.11 -23.13
N THR A 5 -28.64 59.48 -22.01
CA THR A 5 -27.84 59.47 -20.78
C THR A 5 -26.70 58.47 -20.96
N LEU A 6 -25.48 58.97 -21.15
CA LEU A 6 -24.26 58.19 -21.21
C LEU A 6 -23.85 57.81 -19.79
N ILE A 7 -24.10 56.57 -19.38
CA ILE A 7 -23.60 56.03 -18.11
C ILE A 7 -22.13 55.65 -18.32
N LEU A 8 -21.24 56.48 -17.79
CA LEU A 8 -19.80 56.27 -17.76
C LEU A 8 -19.48 55.23 -16.67
N PHE A 9 -19.28 53.98 -17.06
CA PHE A 9 -18.74 52.94 -16.16
C PHE A 9 -17.27 53.27 -15.86
N ILE A 10 -17.02 53.82 -14.67
CA ILE A 10 -15.68 53.93 -14.09
C ILE A 10 -15.24 52.52 -13.71
N PHE A 11 -14.40 51.91 -14.55
CA PHE A 11 -13.60 50.75 -14.18
C PHE A 11 -12.60 51.21 -13.11
N LEU A 12 -13.00 51.10 -11.84
CA LEU A 12 -12.09 51.21 -10.71
C LEU A 12 -11.16 50.00 -10.78
N GLY A 13 -9.94 50.23 -11.27
CA GLY A 13 -8.87 49.25 -11.25
C GLY A 13 -8.50 48.91 -9.81
N LEU A 14 -9.18 47.93 -9.23
CA LEU A 14 -8.68 47.15 -8.11
C LEU A 14 -7.46 46.39 -8.62
N ALA A 15 -6.31 47.05 -8.54
CA ALA A 15 -5.02 46.39 -8.57
C ALA A 15 -5.05 45.37 -7.43
N LEU A 16 -5.29 44.10 -7.80
CA LEU A 16 -5.04 42.95 -6.95
C LEU A 16 -3.56 43.02 -6.58
N VAL A 17 -3.29 43.58 -5.40
CA VAL A 17 -2.05 43.35 -4.69
C VAL A 17 -2.04 41.86 -4.39
N SER A 18 -1.53 41.09 -5.35
CA SER A 18 -1.00 39.76 -5.12
C SER A 18 0.18 39.97 -4.17
N SER A 19 -0.11 40.06 -2.87
CA SER A 19 0.91 39.91 -1.86
C SER A 19 1.51 38.54 -2.12
N ALA A 20 2.76 38.53 -2.59
CA ALA A 20 3.56 37.32 -2.68
C ALA A 20 3.68 36.77 -1.26
N GLN A 21 2.72 35.93 -0.88
CA GLN A 21 2.60 35.46 0.48
C GLN A 21 3.66 34.38 0.65
N SER A 22 4.64 34.66 1.49
CA SER A 22 5.79 33.79 1.70
C SER A 22 5.30 32.40 2.12
N SER A 23 5.69 31.39 1.35
CA SER A 23 5.66 30.00 1.80
C SER A 23 6.28 29.94 3.20
N SER A 24 5.56 29.35 4.15
CA SER A 24 6.09 29.12 5.50
C SER A 24 6.16 27.63 5.75
N ASP A 25 7.16 27.23 6.55
CA ASP A 25 7.38 25.86 6.96
C ASP A 25 7.16 25.73 8.46
N ARG A 26 6.55 24.62 8.89
CA ARG A 26 6.29 24.30 10.30
C ARG A 26 6.65 22.85 10.58
N LYS A 27 7.26 22.60 11.74
CA LYS A 27 7.55 21.26 12.25
C LYS A 27 6.89 21.09 13.62
N ILE A 28 6.02 20.09 13.74
CA ILE A 28 5.23 19.80 14.93
C ILE A 28 5.59 18.40 15.44
N THR A 29 5.74 18.25 16.75
CA THR A 29 5.87 16.93 17.40
C THR A 29 4.55 16.52 18.02
N LEU A 30 4.04 15.34 17.63
CA LEU A 30 2.80 14.77 18.15
C LEU A 30 3.11 13.47 18.92
N LYS A 31 2.68 13.38 20.18
CA LYS A 31 2.97 12.24 21.06
C LYS A 31 1.70 11.48 21.42
N THR A 32 1.80 10.16 21.47
CA THR A 32 0.72 9.27 21.92
C THR A 32 1.28 8.07 22.68
N LYS A 33 0.51 7.54 23.64
CA LYS A 33 0.83 6.29 24.33
C LYS A 33 0.28 5.06 23.61
N THR A 34 -0.72 5.25 22.75
CA THR A 34 -1.45 4.19 22.04
C THR A 34 -1.44 4.50 20.53
N PRO A 35 -0.30 4.31 19.84
CA PRO A 35 -0.15 4.64 18.43
C PRO A 35 -1.14 3.91 17.52
N ASP A 36 -1.47 2.66 17.85
CA ASP A 36 -2.45 1.79 17.20
C ASP A 36 -3.89 2.32 17.23
N LYS A 37 -4.19 3.33 18.05
CA LYS A 37 -5.53 3.93 18.20
C LYS A 37 -5.55 5.42 17.90
N ALA A 38 -4.42 5.97 17.48
CA ALA A 38 -4.25 7.39 17.29
C ALA A 38 -4.51 7.78 15.84
N VAL A 39 -5.26 8.87 15.66
CA VAL A 39 -5.49 9.51 14.36
C VAL A 39 -5.00 10.94 14.44
N VAL A 40 -4.24 11.35 13.42
CA VAL A 40 -3.77 12.71 13.20
C VAL A 40 -4.91 13.54 12.63
N TYR A 41 -5.13 14.71 13.21
CA TYR A 41 -6.08 15.70 12.74
C TYR A 41 -5.35 17.00 12.37
N ILE A 42 -5.64 17.52 11.19
CA ILE A 42 -5.23 18.82 10.67
C ILE A 42 -6.50 19.62 10.41
N LYS A 43 -6.73 20.67 11.20
CA LYS A 43 -7.94 21.49 11.12
C LYS A 43 -7.59 22.90 10.67
N ASN A 44 -8.32 23.42 9.69
CA ASN A 44 -8.23 24.84 9.35
C ASN A 44 -9.09 25.66 10.32
N ASN A 45 -8.45 26.38 11.25
CA ASN A 45 -9.14 27.25 12.21
C ASN A 45 -9.43 28.64 11.64
N GLY A 46 -8.82 29.01 10.51
CA GLY A 46 -8.93 30.32 9.89
C GLY A 46 -10.16 30.48 8.99
N ALA A 47 -10.19 31.62 8.30
CA ALA A 47 -11.23 32.01 7.36
C ALA A 47 -10.81 31.87 5.87
N ASN A 48 -9.52 31.60 5.62
CA ASN A 48 -8.98 31.42 4.27
C ASN A 48 -8.77 29.94 3.98
N PHE A 49 -8.82 29.57 2.70
CA PHE A 49 -8.31 28.27 2.25
C PHE A 49 -6.83 28.13 2.62
N VAL A 50 -6.45 26.92 3.01
CA VAL A 50 -5.07 26.55 3.25
C VAL A 50 -4.66 25.54 2.18
N GLU A 51 -3.62 25.82 1.44
CA GLU A 51 -3.00 24.87 0.51
C GLU A 51 -1.65 24.46 1.09
N PHE A 52 -1.44 23.16 1.29
CA PHE A 52 -0.24 22.67 1.93
C PHE A 52 0.20 21.29 1.42
N SER A 53 1.50 21.05 1.51
CA SER A 53 2.11 19.73 1.49
C SER A 53 2.50 19.35 2.92
N TYR A 54 2.56 18.06 3.21
CA TYR A 54 3.02 17.59 4.52
C TYR A 54 3.98 16.40 4.40
N ARG A 55 4.91 16.29 5.35
CA ARG A 55 5.65 15.06 5.65
C ARG A 55 5.23 14.56 7.02
N PHE A 56 4.94 13.28 7.14
CA PHE A 56 4.64 12.63 8.42
C PHE A 56 5.66 11.53 8.67
N ASN A 57 6.41 11.63 9.76
CA ASN A 57 7.50 10.71 10.10
C ASN A 57 8.49 10.53 8.93
N ASN A 58 8.86 11.64 8.29
CA ASN A 58 9.70 11.72 7.08
C ASN A 58 9.09 11.06 5.82
N LYS A 59 7.89 10.49 5.89
CA LYS A 59 7.15 9.97 4.74
C LYS A 59 6.18 11.01 4.19
N PHE A 60 5.52 10.67 3.08
CA PHE A 60 4.77 11.59 2.19
C PHE A 60 5.69 12.64 1.56
N TYR A 61 5.87 12.57 0.26
CA TYR A 61 6.82 13.42 -0.46
C TYR A 61 6.10 14.53 -1.19
N ARG A 62 6.64 15.76 -1.17
CA ARG A 62 6.03 16.88 -1.90
C ARG A 62 6.18 16.70 -3.41
N THR A 63 7.29 16.10 -3.83
CA THR A 63 7.64 15.81 -5.23
C THR A 63 8.38 14.48 -5.32
N LEU A 64 8.50 13.91 -6.52
CA LEU A 64 9.39 12.76 -6.72
C LEU A 64 10.86 13.11 -6.43
N LYS A 65 11.25 14.35 -6.67
CA LYS A 65 12.59 14.84 -6.34
C LYS A 65 12.89 14.73 -4.84
N ASP A 66 11.94 15.04 -3.97
CA ASP A 66 12.11 14.89 -2.52
C ASP A 66 12.39 13.43 -2.13
N TYR A 67 11.73 12.48 -2.77
CA TYR A 67 11.96 11.05 -2.56
C TYR A 67 13.36 10.63 -3.02
N VAL A 68 13.77 11.13 -4.19
CA VAL A 68 15.10 10.87 -4.75
C VAL A 68 16.21 11.51 -3.91
N GLU A 69 16.01 12.69 -3.34
CA GLU A 69 16.99 13.31 -2.45
C GLU A 69 17.19 12.51 -1.16
N GLU A 70 16.13 11.87 -0.64
CA GLU A 70 16.28 10.92 0.46
C GLU A 70 17.18 9.74 0.08
N ILE A 71 16.95 9.15 -1.11
CA ILE A 71 17.81 8.07 -1.65
C ILE A 71 19.26 8.55 -1.81
N ARG A 72 19.48 9.73 -2.39
CA ARG A 72 20.84 10.30 -2.58
C ARG A 72 21.55 10.52 -1.24
N SER A 73 20.84 11.09 -0.26
CA SER A 73 21.36 11.33 1.08
C SER A 73 21.77 10.02 1.77
N GLU A 74 20.88 9.02 1.73
CA GLU A 74 21.14 7.72 2.35
C GLU A 74 22.27 6.96 1.64
N ALA A 75 22.35 6.99 0.30
CA ALA A 75 23.45 6.39 -0.45
C ALA A 75 24.81 7.07 -0.17
N SER A 76 24.81 8.38 0.07
CA SER A 76 26.02 9.15 0.41
C SER A 76 26.56 8.77 1.78
N ILE A 77 25.67 8.50 2.74
CA ILE A 77 26.01 8.02 4.09
C ILE A 77 26.43 6.55 4.04
N ASN A 78 25.70 5.72 3.30
CA ASN A 78 25.92 4.28 3.18
C ASN A 78 26.68 3.95 1.89
N GLN A 79 27.97 4.25 1.86
CA GLN A 79 28.85 4.03 0.70
C GLN A 79 28.90 2.56 0.20
N LYS A 80 28.36 1.60 0.96
CA LYS A 80 28.26 0.20 0.55
C LYS A 80 27.13 -0.07 -0.44
N LYS A 81 26.09 0.77 -0.47
CA LYS A 81 24.93 0.61 -1.37
C LYS A 81 24.96 1.65 -2.47
N LYS A 82 24.87 1.20 -3.72
CA LYS A 82 24.79 2.11 -4.88
C LYS A 82 23.38 2.73 -4.97
N PRO A 83 23.24 3.99 -5.43
CA PRO A 83 21.94 4.66 -5.49
C PRO A 83 20.88 3.90 -6.29
N GLU A 84 21.26 3.23 -7.40
CA GLU A 84 20.29 2.48 -8.20
C GLU A 84 19.66 1.31 -7.43
N ARG A 85 20.45 0.65 -6.58
CA ARG A 85 19.99 -0.46 -5.76
C ARG A 85 19.19 0.04 -4.57
N LEU A 86 19.61 1.14 -3.96
CA LEU A 86 18.89 1.73 -2.84
C LEU A 86 17.50 2.22 -3.26
N ALA A 87 17.38 2.79 -4.46
CA ALA A 87 16.08 3.12 -5.05
C ALA A 87 15.18 1.90 -5.19
N TRP A 88 15.72 0.77 -5.68
CA TRP A 88 14.97 -0.49 -5.75
C TRP A 88 14.51 -0.96 -4.36
N GLU A 89 15.41 -0.96 -3.36
CA GLU A 89 15.08 -1.36 -2.00
C GLU A 89 13.95 -0.50 -1.41
N LYS A 90 14.01 0.83 -1.58
CA LYS A 90 12.96 1.73 -1.09
C LYS A 90 11.63 1.58 -1.82
N VAL A 91 11.62 1.47 -3.15
CA VAL A 91 10.37 1.27 -3.91
C VAL A 91 9.75 -0.08 -3.55
N ALA A 92 10.57 -1.12 -3.45
CA ALA A 92 10.16 -2.42 -2.96
C ALA A 92 9.59 -2.35 -1.54
N GLU A 93 10.11 -1.49 -0.66
CA GLU A 93 9.64 -1.30 0.71
C GLU A 93 8.39 -0.41 0.83
N ASP A 94 8.21 0.53 -0.10
CA ASP A 94 7.16 1.54 -0.02
C ASP A 94 5.89 1.14 -0.81
N ILE A 95 5.98 0.12 -1.68
CA ILE A 95 4.88 -0.40 -2.51
C ILE A 95 4.73 -1.91 -2.31
N TYR A 96 3.48 -2.39 -2.21
CA TYR A 96 3.17 -3.82 -2.16
C TYR A 96 2.27 -4.27 -3.31
N HIS A 97 2.36 -5.55 -3.68
CA HIS A 97 1.56 -6.10 -4.76
C HIS A 97 0.10 -6.30 -4.35
N GLN A 98 -0.82 -5.67 -5.06
CA GLN A 98 -2.27 -5.89 -4.93
C GLN A 98 -2.96 -5.50 -6.23
N GLN A 99 -4.16 -6.01 -6.47
CA GLN A 99 -5.03 -5.50 -7.53
C GLN A 99 -5.10 -3.96 -7.46
N PRO A 100 -4.76 -3.27 -8.56
CA PRO A 100 -4.73 -1.81 -8.57
C PRO A 100 -6.14 -1.25 -8.40
N TYR A 101 -6.23 -0.03 -7.90
CA TYR A 101 -7.51 0.66 -7.78
C TYR A 101 -8.14 0.99 -9.14
N SER A 102 -7.30 1.28 -10.13
CA SER A 102 -7.69 1.62 -11.49
C SER A 102 -6.65 1.10 -12.48
N GLU A 103 -7.10 0.61 -13.64
CA GLU A 103 -6.22 0.24 -14.76
C GLU A 103 -5.80 1.46 -15.62
N ALA A 104 -6.27 2.64 -15.26
CA ALA A 104 -5.97 3.85 -16.00
C ALA A 104 -4.51 4.29 -15.77
N LYS A 105 -3.85 4.75 -16.82
CA LYS A 105 -2.42 5.14 -16.81
C LYS A 105 -2.02 6.17 -15.76
N TRP A 106 -2.97 6.94 -15.23
CA TRP A 106 -2.69 7.90 -14.15
C TRP A 106 -2.32 7.20 -12.84
N ALA A 107 -2.75 5.95 -12.63
CA ALA A 107 -2.41 5.14 -11.46
C ALA A 107 -0.90 4.84 -11.40
N ASN A 108 -0.23 4.73 -12.55
CA ASN A 108 1.21 4.50 -12.67
C ASN A 108 2.07 5.72 -12.26
N SER A 109 1.46 6.82 -11.81
CA SER A 109 2.18 7.97 -11.29
C SER A 109 2.97 7.60 -10.02
N PRO A 110 4.30 7.76 -10.00
CA PRO A 110 5.12 7.34 -8.86
C PRO A 110 4.71 8.03 -7.57
N LEU A 111 4.34 9.32 -7.63
CA LEU A 111 3.96 10.06 -6.44
C LEU A 111 2.57 9.68 -5.93
N LEU A 112 1.63 9.29 -6.82
CA LEU A 112 0.34 8.75 -6.41
C LEU A 112 0.49 7.36 -5.78
N LEU A 113 1.33 6.50 -6.35
CA LEU A 113 1.66 5.21 -5.74
C LEU A 113 2.28 5.39 -4.36
N LEU A 114 3.27 6.27 -4.23
CA LEU A 114 3.98 6.48 -2.96
C LEU A 114 3.11 7.16 -1.90
N ASN A 115 2.40 8.24 -2.23
CA ASN A 115 1.65 9.00 -1.22
C ASN A 115 0.20 8.53 -1.04
N SER A 116 -0.41 7.93 -2.06
CA SER A 116 -1.85 7.59 -2.05
C SER A 116 -2.08 6.09 -1.95
N PHE A 117 -1.83 5.28 -2.97
CA PHE A 117 -2.23 3.87 -2.91
C PHE A 117 -1.35 3.04 -1.97
N GLY A 118 -0.03 3.14 -2.15
CA GLY A 118 0.93 2.21 -1.56
C GLY A 118 0.91 0.82 -2.17
N PHE A 119 0.11 0.57 -3.22
CA PHE A 119 -0.01 -0.71 -3.89
C PHE A 119 -0.28 -0.58 -5.38
N GLY A 120 0.00 -1.67 -6.10
CA GLY A 120 -0.26 -1.84 -7.53
C GLY A 120 0.22 -3.20 -8.02
N PHE A 121 0.14 -3.43 -9.32
CA PHE A 121 0.73 -4.62 -9.96
C PHE A 121 2.19 -4.39 -10.34
N CYS A 122 2.78 -5.40 -10.99
CA CYS A 122 4.18 -5.40 -11.41
C CYS A 122 4.54 -4.21 -12.31
N ASP A 123 3.62 -3.76 -13.16
CA ASP A 123 3.81 -2.61 -14.04
C ASP A 123 3.81 -1.29 -13.27
N ASP A 124 2.93 -1.12 -12.29
CA ASP A 124 2.92 0.04 -11.38
C ASP A 124 4.26 0.18 -10.64
N ALA A 125 4.71 -0.91 -10.01
CA ALA A 125 5.97 -0.94 -9.26
C ALA A 125 7.17 -0.71 -10.19
N ALA A 126 7.18 -1.33 -11.38
CA ALA A 126 8.22 -1.13 -12.39
C ALA A 126 8.27 0.33 -12.88
N CYS A 127 7.12 0.93 -13.15
CA CYS A 127 7.01 2.34 -13.56
C CYS A 127 7.51 3.28 -12.48
N ALA A 128 7.12 3.04 -11.22
CA ALA A 128 7.55 3.85 -10.09
C ALA A 128 9.09 3.82 -9.93
N LEU A 129 9.69 2.63 -10.02
CA LEU A 129 11.14 2.48 -9.93
C LEU A 129 11.89 3.10 -11.12
N ALA A 130 11.41 2.87 -12.35
CA ALA A 130 12.00 3.49 -13.54
C ALA A 130 11.94 5.03 -13.47
N SER A 131 10.82 5.59 -13.03
CA SER A 131 10.65 7.04 -12.83
C SER A 131 11.61 7.57 -11.76
N THR A 132 11.77 6.84 -10.66
CA THR A 132 12.73 7.16 -9.59
C THR A 132 14.17 7.17 -10.12
N TRP A 133 14.55 6.19 -10.95
CA TRP A 133 15.87 6.15 -11.58
C TRP A 133 16.10 7.29 -12.58
N ASN A 134 15.09 7.66 -13.36
CA ASN A 134 15.17 8.81 -14.26
C ASN A 134 15.41 10.11 -13.48
N GLU A 135 14.67 10.34 -12.40
CA GLU A 135 14.86 11.49 -11.51
C GLU A 135 16.21 11.46 -10.76
N LEU A 136 16.75 10.27 -10.48
CA LEU A 136 18.12 10.08 -10.00
C LEU A 136 19.19 10.47 -11.04
N GLY A 137 18.84 10.56 -12.32
CA GLY A 137 19.73 10.89 -13.44
C GLY A 137 20.21 9.67 -14.24
N TYR A 138 19.64 8.49 -14.00
CA TYR A 138 19.95 7.30 -14.80
C TYR A 138 19.03 7.20 -16.02
N LYS A 139 19.53 6.57 -17.08
CA LYS A 139 18.65 6.09 -18.15
C LYS A 139 17.96 4.80 -17.66
N SER A 140 16.64 4.74 -17.71
CA SER A 140 15.85 3.55 -17.38
C SER A 140 14.89 3.15 -18.50
N ARG A 141 14.31 1.95 -18.40
CA ARG A 141 13.24 1.43 -19.27
C ARG A 141 12.36 0.43 -18.53
N VAL A 142 11.12 0.22 -19.01
CA VAL A 142 10.17 -0.76 -18.44
C VAL A 142 9.88 -1.84 -19.47
N ILE A 143 10.19 -3.10 -19.15
CA ILE A 143 10.08 -4.22 -20.07
C ILE A 143 8.86 -5.06 -19.71
N ASP A 144 7.99 -5.27 -20.70
CA ASP A 144 6.86 -6.18 -20.61
C ASP A 144 7.28 -7.60 -21.07
N LEU A 145 7.16 -8.54 -20.14
CA LEU A 145 7.42 -9.99 -20.30
C LEU A 145 6.10 -10.77 -20.49
N GLN A 146 5.06 -10.11 -21.01
CA GLN A 146 3.67 -10.57 -21.26
C GLN A 146 2.82 -10.78 -20.00
N LYS A 147 3.36 -11.46 -18.99
CA LYS A 147 2.67 -11.73 -17.71
C LYS A 147 3.30 -11.03 -16.52
N HIS A 148 4.44 -10.38 -16.74
CA HIS A 148 5.21 -9.70 -15.71
C HIS A 148 5.90 -8.51 -16.33
N VAL A 149 5.99 -7.41 -15.59
CA VAL A 149 6.61 -6.18 -16.06
C VAL A 149 7.74 -5.83 -15.12
N VAL A 150 8.93 -5.57 -15.66
CA VAL A 150 10.15 -5.29 -14.88
C VAL A 150 10.87 -4.06 -15.39
N PRO A 151 11.49 -3.27 -14.51
CA PRO A 151 12.28 -2.13 -14.93
C PRO A 151 13.77 -2.51 -15.08
N GLU A 152 14.46 -1.79 -15.95
CA GLU A 152 15.92 -1.83 -16.05
C GLU A 152 16.54 -0.44 -15.95
N VAL A 153 17.76 -0.41 -15.40
CA VAL A 153 18.57 0.81 -15.27
C VAL A 153 19.91 0.63 -15.97
N MET A 154 20.35 1.66 -16.71
CA MET A 154 21.65 1.69 -17.36
C MET A 154 22.70 2.24 -16.39
N VAL A 155 23.66 1.41 -15.99
CA VAL A 155 24.77 1.80 -15.12
C VAL A 155 26.08 1.37 -15.77
N ASN A 156 27.00 2.31 -15.95
CA ASN A 156 28.30 2.07 -16.60
C ASN A 156 28.18 1.38 -17.98
N LYS A 157 27.19 1.81 -18.78
CA LYS A 157 26.87 1.24 -20.11
C LYS A 157 26.34 -0.20 -20.11
N THR A 158 25.94 -0.73 -18.95
CA THR A 158 25.31 -2.04 -18.82
C THR A 158 23.91 -1.90 -18.23
N TRP A 159 22.94 -2.58 -18.84
CA TRP A 159 21.59 -2.71 -18.30
C TRP A 159 21.59 -3.65 -17.09
N LYS A 160 20.83 -3.28 -16.06
CA LYS A 160 20.61 -4.07 -14.85
C LYS A 160 19.12 -4.15 -14.56
N MET A 161 18.62 -5.36 -14.32
CA MET A 161 17.23 -5.57 -13.92
C MET A 161 17.14 -5.65 -12.39
N TYR A 162 16.22 -4.86 -11.82
CA TYR A 162 15.81 -5.00 -10.43
C TYR A 162 14.29 -5.08 -10.39
N ASP A 163 13.74 -6.17 -9.87
CA ASP A 163 12.31 -6.44 -9.85
C ASP A 163 11.72 -5.96 -8.51
N PRO A 164 11.00 -4.82 -8.48
CA PRO A 164 10.41 -4.29 -7.26
C PRO A 164 9.14 -5.05 -6.83
N ASP A 165 8.54 -5.86 -7.71
CA ASP A 165 7.29 -6.57 -7.45
C ASP A 165 7.55 -7.93 -6.79
N THR A 166 8.58 -8.64 -7.26
CA THR A 166 8.96 -9.95 -6.68
C THR A 166 10.15 -9.86 -5.72
N TYR A 167 10.68 -8.64 -5.51
CA TYR A 167 11.77 -8.35 -4.58
C TYR A 167 13.06 -9.12 -4.88
N VAL A 168 13.39 -9.27 -6.16
CA VAL A 168 14.62 -9.95 -6.59
C VAL A 168 15.42 -9.15 -7.61
N PHE A 169 16.70 -9.48 -7.69
CA PHE A 169 17.52 -9.24 -8.87
C PHE A 169 18.44 -10.43 -9.11
N TYR A 170 18.94 -10.54 -10.32
CA TYR A 170 19.73 -11.67 -10.80
C TYR A 170 21.18 -11.23 -10.95
N VAL A 171 22.13 -12.05 -10.53
CA VAL A 171 23.56 -11.75 -10.67
C VAL A 171 24.31 -12.88 -11.37
N ASP A 172 25.40 -12.53 -12.06
CA ASP A 172 26.35 -13.51 -12.58
C ASP A 172 27.25 -14.10 -11.48
N SER A 173 28.14 -15.01 -11.86
CA SER A 173 29.10 -15.64 -10.93
C SER A 173 30.09 -14.65 -10.28
N ALA A 174 30.29 -13.48 -10.89
CA ALA A 174 31.12 -12.39 -10.37
C ALA A 174 30.31 -11.38 -9.51
N GLY A 175 29.00 -11.55 -9.39
CA GLY A 175 28.11 -10.69 -8.61
C GLY A 175 27.59 -9.46 -9.35
N HIS A 176 27.75 -9.37 -10.67
CA HIS A 176 27.16 -8.28 -11.45
C HIS A 176 25.68 -8.52 -11.70
N VAL A 177 24.87 -7.48 -11.52
CA VAL A 177 23.43 -7.55 -11.82
C VAL A 177 23.21 -7.71 -13.32
N LEU A 178 22.42 -8.70 -13.71
CA LEU A 178 22.15 -9.08 -15.09
C LEU A 178 21.00 -8.27 -15.69
N PRO A 179 21.02 -8.01 -17.02
CA PRO A 179 19.85 -7.54 -17.76
C PRO A 179 18.88 -8.68 -18.06
N VAL A 180 17.64 -8.30 -18.40
CA VAL A 180 16.55 -9.21 -18.81
C VAL A 180 16.99 -10.14 -19.94
N ASP A 181 17.62 -9.62 -21.00
CA ASP A 181 18.00 -10.44 -22.16
C ASP A 181 18.98 -11.57 -21.79
N SER A 182 19.87 -11.33 -20.83
CA SER A 182 20.78 -12.36 -20.30
C SER A 182 20.04 -13.40 -19.46
N ILE A 183 19.10 -12.96 -18.63
CA ILE A 183 18.26 -13.83 -17.78
C ILE A 183 17.40 -14.76 -18.65
N LEU A 184 16.79 -14.22 -19.71
CA LEU A 184 15.93 -14.98 -20.63
C LEU A 184 16.72 -15.96 -21.51
N SER A 185 17.98 -15.66 -21.82
CA SER A 185 18.82 -16.52 -22.66
C SER A 185 19.35 -17.73 -21.89
N ASN A 186 19.64 -17.59 -20.59
CA ASN A 186 20.19 -18.65 -19.73
C ASN A 186 19.52 -18.66 -18.34
N PRO A 187 18.26 -19.09 -18.20
CA PRO A 187 17.50 -19.00 -16.95
C PRO A 187 18.03 -19.91 -15.81
N THR A 188 18.97 -20.81 -16.10
CA THR A 188 19.46 -21.87 -15.19
C THR A 188 20.85 -21.63 -14.58
N GLU A 189 21.62 -20.61 -15.00
CA GLU A 189 22.96 -20.38 -14.46
C GLU A 189 22.96 -19.53 -13.18
N LYS A 190 23.34 -20.15 -12.05
CA LYS A 190 23.90 -19.55 -10.81
C LYS A 190 23.28 -18.22 -10.32
N THR A 191 21.99 -18.02 -10.54
CA THR A 191 21.29 -16.84 -10.03
C THR A 191 21.32 -16.82 -8.50
N LYS A 192 22.10 -15.93 -7.90
CA LYS A 192 21.88 -15.56 -6.50
C LYS A 192 20.73 -14.56 -6.44
N LYS A 193 19.55 -15.03 -6.04
CA LYS A 193 18.42 -14.15 -5.70
C LYS A 193 18.80 -13.37 -4.46
N PHE A 194 18.86 -12.05 -4.56
CA PHE A 194 18.92 -11.20 -3.37
C PHE A 194 17.52 -10.73 -3.03
N VAL A 195 17.04 -11.07 -1.84
CA VAL A 195 15.69 -10.74 -1.36
C VAL A 195 15.79 -9.58 -0.38
N SER A 196 14.97 -8.54 -0.54
CA SER A 196 14.90 -7.42 0.40
C SER A 196 14.42 -7.90 1.79
N GLN A 197 14.74 -7.16 2.85
CA GLN A 197 14.27 -7.44 4.22
C GLN A 197 13.05 -6.57 4.61
N GLY A 198 12.40 -5.95 3.62
CA GLY A 198 11.43 -4.86 3.80
C GLY A 198 9.98 -5.27 4.05
N PHE A 199 9.12 -4.26 4.29
CA PHE A 199 7.65 -4.33 4.48
C PHE A 199 6.93 -5.29 3.52
N SER A 200 7.45 -5.39 2.30
CA SER A 200 6.81 -6.07 1.19
C SER A 200 7.06 -7.59 1.14
N ARG A 201 8.04 -8.07 1.90
CA ARG A 201 8.20 -9.49 2.23
C ARG A 201 7.04 -10.01 3.11
N LEU A 202 6.27 -9.12 3.74
CA LEU A 202 5.17 -9.43 4.66
C LEU A 202 3.84 -9.70 3.93
N ILE A 203 3.71 -9.31 2.66
CA ILE A 203 2.45 -9.40 1.91
C ILE A 203 2.52 -10.48 0.80
N LYS A 204 3.72 -10.89 0.40
CA LYS A 204 3.92 -12.02 -0.51
C LYS A 204 5.12 -12.86 -0.08
N LYS A 205 4.94 -14.19 -0.03
CA LYS A 205 6.08 -15.09 -0.27
C LYS A 205 6.66 -14.71 -1.63
N PRO A 206 7.99 -14.72 -1.83
CA PRO A 206 8.53 -14.70 -3.18
C PRO A 206 7.93 -15.91 -3.90
N ASN A 207 6.88 -15.69 -4.69
CA ASN A 207 6.44 -16.65 -5.69
C ASN A 207 7.71 -17.10 -6.40
N ASP A 208 7.82 -18.38 -6.78
CA ASP A 208 8.98 -18.85 -7.50
C ASP A 208 9.15 -17.99 -8.75
N SER A 209 9.98 -16.96 -8.63
CA SER A 209 10.13 -15.91 -9.62
C SER A 209 10.62 -16.54 -10.92
N SER A 210 11.26 -17.72 -10.82
CA SER A 210 11.68 -18.52 -11.96
C SER A 210 10.51 -18.91 -12.87
N LYS A 211 9.27 -19.04 -12.37
CA LYS A 211 8.08 -19.32 -13.20
C LYS A 211 7.78 -18.19 -14.19
N TYR A 212 8.01 -16.93 -13.81
CA TYR A 212 7.84 -15.80 -14.73
C TYR A 212 8.90 -15.84 -15.82
N TYR A 213 10.16 -16.14 -15.49
CA TYR A 213 11.28 -16.04 -16.41
C TYR A 213 11.54 -17.30 -17.26
N LYS A 214 11.07 -18.49 -16.83
CA LYS A 214 11.23 -19.76 -17.57
C LYS A 214 10.31 -19.87 -18.80
N ASN A 215 9.16 -19.19 -18.78
CA ASN A 215 8.09 -19.35 -19.78
C ASN A 215 7.84 -18.09 -20.62
N VAL A 216 8.73 -17.10 -20.60
CA VAL A 216 8.60 -15.89 -21.42
C VAL A 216 8.89 -16.25 -22.88
N ASN A 217 7.87 -16.19 -23.73
CA ASN A 217 8.10 -16.15 -25.18
C ASN A 217 8.97 -14.91 -25.49
N LYS A 218 10.09 -15.08 -26.20
CA LYS A 218 11.18 -14.11 -26.47
C LYS A 218 10.78 -12.74 -27.08
N LYS A 219 9.51 -12.39 -27.14
CA LYS A 219 9.02 -11.13 -27.69
C LYS A 219 9.02 -10.06 -26.60
N VAL A 220 10.17 -9.41 -26.43
CA VAL A 220 10.28 -8.13 -25.70
C VAL A 220 9.42 -7.11 -26.43
N LEU A 221 8.30 -6.69 -25.83
CA LEU A 221 7.53 -5.56 -26.31
C LEU A 221 8.23 -4.27 -25.85
N ASN A 222 8.39 -3.32 -26.78
CA ASN A 222 9.31 -2.20 -26.59
C ASN A 222 8.87 -1.23 -25.47
N SER A 223 9.86 -0.71 -24.74
CA SER A 223 9.86 -0.50 -23.29
C SER A 223 9.68 0.95 -22.81
N THR A 224 9.22 1.84 -23.69
CA THR A 224 9.06 3.28 -23.42
C THR A 224 7.60 3.73 -23.29
N LEU A 225 6.65 2.84 -23.57
CA LEU A 225 5.21 3.17 -23.63
C LEU A 225 4.54 3.36 -22.25
N TYR A 226 5.21 2.97 -21.17
CA TYR A 226 4.68 2.97 -19.81
C TYR A 226 5.14 4.15 -18.95
N LEU A 227 6.13 4.93 -19.41
CA LEU A 227 6.56 6.10 -18.64
C LEU A 227 5.51 7.21 -18.80
N PHE A 228 4.71 7.39 -17.75
CA PHE A 228 3.74 8.46 -17.64
C PHE A 228 4.47 9.81 -17.72
N GLU A 229 4.12 10.63 -18.71
CA GLU A 229 4.66 11.98 -18.85
C GLU A 229 4.00 12.87 -17.78
N GLN A 230 4.67 12.96 -16.63
CA GLN A 230 4.19 13.69 -15.46
C GLN A 230 4.16 15.19 -15.76
N LYS A 231 2.97 15.80 -15.84
CA LYS A 231 2.80 17.23 -16.20
C LYS A 231 2.98 18.19 -15.02
N SER A 232 2.93 17.72 -13.77
CA SER A 232 3.17 18.50 -12.55
C SER A 232 3.11 17.59 -11.31
N ASP A 233 4.14 17.63 -10.48
CA ASP A 233 4.44 16.60 -9.46
C ASP A 233 4.26 17.11 -8.04
N LEU A 234 3.41 18.13 -7.85
CA LEU A 234 3.21 18.69 -6.52
C LEU A 234 2.11 17.93 -5.77
N PHE A 235 2.51 17.29 -4.68
CA PHE A 235 1.58 16.74 -3.70
C PHE A 235 1.05 17.86 -2.81
N THR A 236 -0.20 18.29 -3.04
CA THR A 236 -0.85 19.31 -2.22
C THR A 236 -2.23 18.86 -1.75
N ILE A 237 -2.62 19.40 -0.61
CA ILE A 237 -3.92 19.28 0.00
C ILE A 237 -4.49 20.69 0.14
N THR A 238 -5.71 20.88 -0.37
CA THR A 238 -6.52 22.07 -0.16
C THR A 238 -7.49 21.83 0.98
N LEU A 239 -7.42 22.68 2.02
CA LEU A 239 -8.26 22.59 3.21
C LEU A 239 -9.09 23.88 3.36
N PRO A 240 -10.39 23.84 3.07
CA PRO A 240 -11.28 24.98 3.25
C PRO A 240 -11.34 25.49 4.70
N PRO A 241 -11.85 26.72 4.93
CA PRO A 241 -12.11 27.22 6.27
C PRO A 241 -12.92 26.20 7.08
N LYS A 242 -12.54 25.97 8.34
CA LYS A 242 -13.21 25.04 9.29
C LYS A 242 -13.19 23.56 8.92
N ALA A 243 -12.72 23.20 7.73
CA ALA A 243 -12.58 21.81 7.32
C ALA A 243 -11.49 21.08 8.12
N VAL A 244 -11.60 19.75 8.14
CA VAL A 244 -10.72 18.86 8.91
C VAL A 244 -10.21 17.76 7.99
N PHE A 245 -8.89 17.64 7.91
CA PHE A 245 -8.21 16.51 7.27
C PHE A 245 -7.66 15.58 8.34
N SER A 246 -7.94 14.28 8.26
CA SER A 246 -7.49 13.30 9.26
C SER A 246 -6.98 12.00 8.65
N PHE A 247 -6.00 11.39 9.32
CA PHE A 247 -5.38 10.14 8.91
C PHE A 247 -4.58 9.46 10.05
N PRO A 248 -4.37 8.12 10.01
CA PRO A 248 -5.10 7.18 9.17
C PRO A 248 -6.55 7.06 9.64
N GLU A 249 -7.48 7.00 8.69
CA GLU A 249 -8.91 6.79 8.92
C GLU A 249 -9.30 5.35 8.52
N TYR A 250 -10.36 4.86 9.14
CA TYR A 250 -10.89 3.53 8.86
C TYR A 250 -12.21 3.62 8.10
N CYS A 251 -12.30 2.93 6.96
CA CYS A 251 -13.52 2.84 6.16
C CYS A 251 -13.87 1.37 5.90
N SER A 252 -14.88 0.84 6.63
CA SER A 252 -15.29 -0.58 6.55
C SER A 252 -15.70 -1.01 5.14
N ASP A 253 -16.41 -0.12 4.43
CA ASP A 253 -17.02 -0.45 3.15
C ASP A 253 -15.98 -0.68 2.05
N ILE A 254 -14.84 0.02 2.13
CA ILE A 254 -13.78 -0.02 1.11
C ILE A 254 -12.75 -1.11 1.44
N LYS A 255 -12.54 -1.42 2.72
CA LYS A 255 -11.57 -2.42 3.15
C LYS A 255 -11.83 -3.83 2.61
N LYS A 256 -13.07 -4.17 2.29
CA LYS A 256 -13.40 -5.47 1.69
C LYS A 256 -12.67 -5.69 0.36
N ASP A 257 -12.56 -4.64 -0.45
CA ASP A 257 -11.88 -4.69 -1.75
C ASP A 257 -10.38 -4.40 -1.62
N TYR A 258 -9.98 -3.67 -0.56
CA TYR A 258 -8.59 -3.27 -0.33
C TYR A 258 -8.14 -3.51 1.11
N LYS A 259 -7.82 -4.76 1.44
CA LYS A 259 -7.54 -5.24 2.81
C LYS A 259 -6.49 -4.40 3.55
N TYR A 260 -5.41 -4.02 2.87
CA TYR A 260 -4.28 -3.33 3.47
C TYR A 260 -4.30 -1.81 3.28
N ALA A 261 -5.32 -1.26 2.62
CA ALA A 261 -5.40 0.17 2.37
C ALA A 261 -5.56 0.97 3.69
N ALA A 262 -4.91 2.13 3.72
CA ALA A 262 -5.18 3.18 4.68
C ALA A 262 -5.91 4.34 3.98
N PHE A 263 -6.67 5.10 4.77
CA PHE A 263 -7.46 6.20 4.24
C PHE A 263 -7.13 7.51 4.93
N ALA A 264 -7.32 8.61 4.21
CA ALA A 264 -7.48 9.93 4.80
C ALA A 264 -8.92 10.40 4.59
N LYS A 265 -9.43 11.23 5.50
CA LYS A 265 -10.74 11.84 5.41
C LYS A 265 -10.63 13.34 5.42
N LEU A 266 -11.27 13.99 4.46
CA LEU A 266 -11.53 15.43 4.48
C LEU A 266 -13.01 15.67 4.82
N THR A 267 -13.29 16.16 6.01
CA THR A 267 -14.63 16.58 6.43
C THR A 267 -14.82 18.06 6.17
N LEU A 268 -15.88 18.39 5.43
CA LEU A 268 -16.23 19.75 5.01
C LEU A 268 -17.30 20.34 5.93
N PRO A 269 -17.26 21.65 6.26
CA PRO A 269 -18.32 22.29 7.03
C PRO A 269 -19.58 22.46 6.17
N GLN A 270 -20.76 22.48 6.79
CA GLN A 270 -22.06 22.47 6.11
C GLN A 270 -22.26 23.67 5.16
N GLU A 271 -21.64 24.81 5.45
CA GLU A 271 -21.75 26.04 4.67
C GLU A 271 -20.78 26.08 3.48
N PHE A 272 -19.96 25.04 3.30
CA PHE A 272 -18.96 25.02 2.23
C PHE A 272 -19.59 24.86 0.84
N SER A 273 -19.19 25.75 -0.06
CA SER A 273 -19.39 25.64 -1.51
C SER A 273 -18.12 26.12 -2.20
N GLY A 274 -17.62 25.36 -3.17
CA GLY A 274 -16.39 25.68 -3.87
C GLY A 274 -15.60 24.46 -4.35
N GLU A 275 -14.41 24.72 -4.89
CA GLU A 275 -13.51 23.69 -5.41
C GLU A 275 -12.63 23.11 -4.30
N ILE A 276 -12.50 21.78 -4.29
CA ILE A 276 -11.47 21.03 -3.59
C ILE A 276 -10.48 20.51 -4.63
N ASN A 277 -9.19 20.74 -4.39
CA ASN A 277 -8.10 20.30 -5.24
C ASN A 277 -7.08 19.54 -4.39
N ASN A 278 -7.08 18.21 -4.50
CA ASN A 278 -6.24 17.32 -3.68
C ASN A 278 -5.49 16.32 -4.57
N SER A 279 -4.21 16.12 -4.30
CA SER A 279 -3.35 15.19 -5.05
C SER A 279 -3.46 13.74 -4.59
N LEU A 280 -4.45 13.37 -3.79
CA LEU A 280 -4.71 11.98 -3.37
C LEU A 280 -5.83 11.36 -4.21
N ALA A 281 -5.78 10.06 -4.43
CA ALA A 281 -6.83 9.34 -5.12
C ALA A 281 -8.10 9.27 -4.26
N LEU A 282 -9.15 9.92 -4.74
CA LEU A 282 -10.48 9.92 -4.15
C LEU A 282 -11.12 8.54 -4.35
N CYS A 283 -11.53 7.88 -3.27
CA CYS A 283 -12.08 6.52 -3.31
C CYS A 283 -13.55 6.43 -2.90
N ASP A 284 -14.03 7.37 -2.08
CA ASP A 284 -15.44 7.46 -1.71
C ASP A 284 -15.83 8.89 -1.34
N ILE A 285 -17.13 9.17 -1.44
CA ILE A 285 -17.75 10.40 -0.95
C ILE A 285 -18.91 9.98 -0.06
N SER A 286 -18.89 10.43 1.19
CA SER A 286 -19.87 10.05 2.21
C SER A 286 -20.62 11.27 2.74
N GLY A 287 -21.85 11.06 3.21
CA GLY A 287 -22.73 12.09 3.75
C GLY A 287 -23.83 12.51 2.77
N SER A 288 -24.18 13.78 2.77
CA SER A 288 -25.28 14.36 1.99
C SER A 288 -24.94 15.76 1.45
N GLY A 289 -25.22 15.95 0.17
CA GLY A 289 -24.84 17.16 -0.55
C GLY A 289 -24.78 16.94 -2.04
N ARG A 290 -24.53 18.02 -2.79
CA ARG A 290 -24.47 18.04 -4.24
C ARG A 290 -23.10 18.52 -4.71
N PHE A 291 -22.51 17.81 -5.65
CA PHE A 291 -21.19 18.13 -6.21
C PHE A 291 -21.14 17.83 -7.71
N PHE A 292 -20.11 18.37 -8.37
CA PHE A 292 -19.82 18.12 -9.78
C PHE A 292 -18.59 17.23 -9.92
N LEU A 293 -18.73 16.18 -10.72
CA LEU A 293 -17.67 15.24 -11.06
C LEU A 293 -17.80 14.91 -12.55
N ASN A 294 -16.70 15.03 -13.30
CA ASN A 294 -16.68 14.78 -14.75
C ASN A 294 -17.80 15.47 -15.54
N GLN A 295 -18.02 16.77 -15.28
CA GLN A 295 -19.07 17.61 -15.89
C GLN A 295 -20.51 17.24 -15.53
N ASN A 296 -20.72 16.20 -14.72
CA ASN A 296 -22.04 15.78 -14.26
C ASN A 296 -22.26 16.22 -12.81
N THR A 297 -23.54 16.43 -12.46
CA THR A 297 -23.96 16.75 -11.10
C THR A 297 -24.44 15.49 -10.41
N TYR A 298 -23.99 15.26 -9.18
CA TYR A 298 -24.42 14.15 -8.34
C TYR A 298 -24.91 14.67 -6.99
N GLU A 299 -25.84 13.96 -6.38
CA GLU A 299 -26.44 14.29 -5.09
C GLU A 299 -26.48 13.06 -4.18
N LEU A 300 -25.89 13.18 -2.99
CA LEU A 300 -25.93 12.12 -1.99
C LEU A 300 -27.06 12.32 -0.98
N PRO A 301 -27.70 11.24 -0.52
CA PRO A 301 -27.35 9.83 -0.75
C PRO A 301 -27.90 9.22 -2.06
N ARG A 302 -28.72 9.95 -2.82
CA ARG A 302 -29.44 9.43 -4.00
C ARG A 302 -28.53 8.74 -5.02
N ASP A 303 -27.39 9.34 -5.33
CA ASP A 303 -26.51 8.90 -6.41
C ASP A 303 -25.30 8.08 -5.90
N ARG A 304 -25.36 7.54 -4.67
CA ARG A 304 -24.22 6.90 -3.97
C ARG A 304 -23.56 5.77 -4.77
N ASP A 305 -24.35 4.82 -5.27
CA ASP A 305 -23.81 3.64 -5.96
C ASP A 305 -23.23 4.00 -7.34
N ILE A 306 -23.84 4.99 -8.01
CA ILE A 306 -23.34 5.55 -9.28
C ILE A 306 -21.97 6.19 -9.06
N VAL A 307 -21.84 7.02 -8.02
CA VAL A 307 -20.58 7.70 -7.67
C VAL A 307 -19.50 6.68 -7.30
N LYS A 308 -19.82 5.68 -6.46
CA LYS A 308 -18.87 4.61 -6.11
C LYS A 308 -18.36 3.86 -7.34
N THR A 309 -19.26 3.51 -8.26
CA THR A 309 -18.90 2.83 -9.51
C THR A 309 -18.03 3.72 -10.40
N LEU A 310 -18.40 5.00 -10.53
CA LEU A 310 -17.67 5.97 -11.33
C LEU A 310 -16.24 6.19 -10.82
N LEU A 311 -16.04 6.31 -9.50
CA LEU A 311 -14.71 6.48 -8.92
C LEU A 311 -13.81 5.27 -9.18
N LYS A 312 -14.34 4.04 -9.14
CA LYS A 312 -13.58 2.81 -9.47
C LYS A 312 -13.24 2.69 -10.96
N GLN A 313 -14.14 3.15 -11.84
CA GLN A 313 -14.03 2.96 -13.29
C GLN A 313 -13.45 4.17 -14.04
N THR A 314 -13.10 5.25 -13.33
CA THR A 314 -12.65 6.48 -13.99
C THR A 314 -11.31 6.30 -14.71
N THR A 315 -11.28 6.69 -15.99
CA THR A 315 -10.03 6.79 -16.77
C THR A 315 -9.30 8.11 -16.52
N LEU A 316 -9.92 9.05 -15.81
CA LEU A 316 -9.38 10.36 -15.46
C LEU A 316 -9.15 10.45 -13.96
N PHE A 317 -7.97 10.93 -13.57
CA PHE A 317 -7.66 11.20 -12.18
C PHE A 317 -8.54 12.35 -11.63
N VAL A 318 -9.29 12.06 -10.57
CA VAL A 318 -10.18 13.03 -9.92
C VAL A 318 -9.37 13.87 -8.93
N GLN A 319 -8.62 14.85 -9.46
CA GLN A 319 -7.87 15.80 -8.64
C GLN A 319 -8.77 16.90 -8.07
N LYS A 320 -9.76 17.34 -8.87
CA LYS A 320 -10.63 18.46 -8.59
C LYS A 320 -12.08 18.01 -8.44
N LEU A 321 -12.75 18.52 -7.42
CA LEU A 321 -14.15 18.29 -7.13
C LEU A 321 -14.80 19.61 -6.74
N TYR A 322 -15.90 19.99 -7.40
CA TYR A 322 -16.66 21.19 -7.00
C TYR A 322 -17.84 20.79 -6.13
N ILE A 323 -17.88 21.29 -4.90
CA ILE A 323 -19.02 21.12 -4.00
C ILE A 323 -19.97 22.30 -4.19
N SER A 324 -21.20 22.01 -4.59
CA SER A 324 -22.22 23.06 -4.77
C SER A 324 -23.02 23.33 -3.51
N GLN A 325 -23.34 22.27 -2.74
CA GLN A 325 -24.17 22.35 -1.56
C GLN A 325 -23.87 21.17 -0.63
N ILE A 326 -23.89 21.40 0.68
CA ILE A 326 -23.88 20.34 1.71
C ILE A 326 -25.17 20.50 2.51
N THR A 327 -25.91 19.40 2.68
CA THR A 327 -27.23 19.47 3.35
C THR A 327 -27.16 19.09 4.82
N ASP A 328 -26.28 18.16 5.19
CA ASP A 328 -25.99 17.81 6.60
C ASP A 328 -24.47 17.73 6.83
N SER A 329 -23.84 16.66 6.36
CA SER A 329 -22.39 16.47 6.46
C SER A 329 -21.85 15.93 5.14
N LEU A 330 -20.64 16.32 4.73
CA LEU A 330 -19.99 15.74 3.55
C LEU A 330 -18.53 15.48 3.85
N SER A 331 -18.06 14.27 3.54
CA SER A 331 -16.66 13.89 3.68
C SER A 331 -16.13 13.20 2.43
N LEU A 332 -14.93 13.60 2.02
CA LEU A 332 -14.18 13.00 0.93
C LEU A 332 -13.17 12.02 1.51
N ILE A 333 -13.19 10.77 1.03
CA ILE A 333 -12.30 9.71 1.50
C ILE A 333 -11.26 9.44 0.43
N TYR A 334 -10.00 9.46 0.83
CA TYR A 334 -8.85 9.28 -0.06
C TYR A 334 -8.03 8.06 0.35
N PHE A 335 -7.42 7.38 -0.61
CA PHE A 335 -6.33 6.45 -0.30
C PHE A 335 -5.11 7.21 0.20
N ILE A 336 -4.44 6.66 1.23
CA ILE A 336 -3.08 7.04 1.63
C ILE A 336 -2.24 5.78 1.82
N ASN A 337 -0.94 5.89 1.56
CA ASN A 337 -0.06 4.74 1.64
C ASN A 337 0.00 4.25 3.11
N PRO A 338 -0.41 2.99 3.40
CA PRO A 338 -0.44 2.46 4.75
C PRO A 338 0.94 2.42 5.41
N ALA A 339 2.01 2.20 4.62
CA ALA A 339 3.38 2.25 5.13
C ALA A 339 3.79 3.65 5.58
N PHE A 340 3.18 4.70 5.00
CA PHE A 340 3.51 6.10 5.30
C PHE A 340 2.64 6.68 6.42
N ALA A 341 1.41 6.18 6.56
CA ALA A 341 0.45 6.66 7.53
C ALA A 341 0.65 6.12 8.96
N LYS A 342 1.71 5.33 9.20
CA LYS A 342 1.96 4.66 10.49
C LYS A 342 2.24 5.68 11.61
N VAL A 343 1.35 5.70 12.60
CA VAL A 343 1.53 6.48 13.83
C VAL A 343 2.47 5.74 14.79
N SER A 344 3.39 6.48 15.38
CA SER A 344 4.38 6.03 16.37
C SER A 344 4.15 6.72 17.73
N LYS A 345 4.90 6.35 18.77
CA LYS A 345 4.81 7.03 20.09
C LYS A 345 5.20 8.51 20.01
N ASN A 346 6.21 8.81 19.20
CA ASN A 346 6.64 10.16 18.85
C ASN A 346 6.51 10.31 17.35
N ASN A 347 5.79 11.33 16.91
CA ASN A 347 5.59 11.61 15.50
C ASN A 347 6.05 13.02 15.18
N ILE A 348 6.57 13.18 13.97
CA ILE A 348 6.96 14.47 13.41
C ILE A 348 6.04 14.77 12.23
N LEU A 349 5.37 15.92 12.28
CA LEU A 349 4.55 16.45 11.19
C LEU A 349 5.21 17.73 10.68
N GLU A 350 5.70 17.71 9.46
CA GLU A 350 6.27 18.86 8.76
C GLU A 350 5.27 19.35 7.72
N ILE A 351 5.02 20.66 7.67
CA ILE A 351 4.01 21.26 6.81
C ILE A 351 4.60 22.48 6.13
N SER A 352 4.36 22.59 4.83
CA SER A 352 4.78 23.71 3.99
C SER A 352 3.61 24.16 3.12
N GLY A 353 3.38 25.47 3.02
CA GLY A 353 2.31 25.98 2.16
C GLY A 353 1.88 27.41 2.45
N THR A 354 0.69 27.74 1.95
CA THR A 354 0.05 29.05 2.11
C THR A 354 -0.95 29.02 3.27
N TYR A 355 -1.05 30.10 4.05
CA TYR A 355 -1.97 30.21 5.19
C TYR A 355 -1.84 29.10 6.25
N ILE A 356 -0.73 28.36 6.30
CA ILE A 356 -0.53 27.27 7.27
C ILE A 356 -0.53 27.74 8.73
N SER A 357 -0.42 29.05 8.97
CA SER A 357 -0.66 29.66 10.28
C SER A 357 -2.06 29.40 10.83
N ASN A 358 -3.04 29.17 9.96
CA ASN A 358 -4.43 28.91 10.30
C ASN A 358 -4.67 27.46 10.75
N LEU A 359 -3.70 26.57 10.55
CA LEU A 359 -3.86 25.15 10.85
C LEU A 359 -3.63 24.87 12.34
N GLY A 360 -4.52 24.07 12.93
CA GLY A 360 -4.33 23.39 14.20
C GLY A 360 -4.11 21.90 13.98
N TYR A 361 -3.32 21.28 14.87
CA TYR A 361 -2.92 19.88 14.75
C TYR A 361 -3.05 19.17 16.09
N TYR A 362 -3.58 17.95 16.09
CA TYR A 362 -3.68 17.14 17.30
C TYR A 362 -3.81 15.65 16.96
N LEU A 363 -3.53 14.81 17.95
CA LEU A 363 -3.86 13.39 17.90
C LEU A 363 -5.16 13.16 18.68
N LYS A 364 -6.05 12.35 18.14
CA LYS A 364 -7.24 11.85 18.84
C LYS A 364 -7.13 10.34 18.99
N ILE A 365 -7.41 9.85 20.19
CA ILE A 365 -7.54 8.41 20.43
C ILE A 365 -8.97 8.01 20.06
N ILE A 366 -9.12 7.01 19.20
CA ILE A 366 -10.41 6.45 18.85
C ILE A 366 -10.67 5.24 19.76
N GLU A 367 -11.77 5.30 20.52
CA GLU A 367 -12.16 4.21 21.42
C GLU A 367 -12.62 2.99 20.63
N LYS A 368 -12.28 1.81 21.16
CA LYS A 368 -12.21 0.48 20.51
C LYS A 368 -13.55 -0.13 20.07
N ASN A 369 -14.61 0.67 19.90
CA ASN A 369 -15.94 0.18 19.45
C ASN A 369 -16.06 0.05 17.93
N SER A 370 -15.08 0.49 17.16
CA SER A 370 -14.94 0.04 15.77
C SER A 370 -14.22 -1.31 15.78
N LYS A 371 -14.82 -2.35 15.19
CA LYS A 371 -14.29 -3.73 15.02
C LYS A 371 -13.01 -3.81 14.16
N CYS A 372 -12.16 -2.81 14.25
CA CYS A 372 -11.46 -2.29 13.10
C CYS A 372 -10.11 -1.77 13.56
N LYS A 373 -9.20 -2.71 13.84
CA LYS A 373 -7.82 -2.36 14.13
C LYS A 373 -7.15 -1.85 12.85
N PRO A 374 -6.34 -0.78 12.91
CA PRO A 374 -5.32 -0.60 11.89
C PRO A 374 -4.47 -1.87 11.87
N PHE A 375 -4.13 -2.36 10.68
CA PHE A 375 -3.25 -3.50 10.52
C PHE A 375 -1.97 -3.21 11.32
N SER A 376 -1.79 -3.94 12.42
CA SER A 376 -0.61 -3.77 13.25
C SER A 376 0.46 -4.68 12.65
N PHE A 377 1.53 -4.06 12.19
CA PHE A 377 2.74 -4.72 11.72
C PHE A 377 3.28 -5.77 12.70
N ASP A 378 2.98 -5.59 13.98
CA ASP A 378 3.45 -6.44 15.06
C ASP A 378 2.69 -7.78 15.12
N ASP A 379 1.42 -7.83 14.68
CA ASP A 379 0.61 -9.06 14.67
C ASP A 379 1.12 -10.05 13.60
N TYR A 380 1.58 -9.55 12.44
CA TYR A 380 2.21 -10.38 11.42
C TYR A 380 3.64 -10.78 11.78
N ASN A 381 4.45 -9.87 12.34
CA ASN A 381 5.80 -10.19 12.80
C ASN A 381 5.83 -11.28 13.89
N TYR A 382 4.73 -11.43 14.64
CA TYR A 382 4.57 -12.51 15.62
C TYR A 382 4.31 -13.88 14.96
N LEU A 383 3.71 -13.92 13.77
CA LEU A 383 3.30 -15.15 13.06
C LEU A 383 4.25 -15.54 11.92
N ALA A 384 5.04 -14.60 11.39
CA ALA A 384 5.98 -14.83 10.29
C ALA A 384 6.95 -16.01 10.52
N PRO A 385 7.52 -16.23 11.72
CA PRO A 385 8.40 -17.39 11.96
C PRO A 385 7.68 -18.73 11.80
N SER A 386 6.41 -18.83 12.24
CA SER A 386 5.60 -20.05 12.08
C SER A 386 5.24 -20.30 10.62
N ILE A 387 4.99 -19.24 9.84
CA ILE A 387 4.71 -19.33 8.39
C ILE A 387 5.96 -19.75 7.61
N GLU A 388 7.14 -19.21 7.96
CA GLU A 388 8.41 -19.61 7.35
C GLU A 388 8.73 -21.08 7.63
N LYS A 389 8.50 -21.55 8.86
CA LYS A 389 8.71 -22.95 9.25
C LYS A 389 7.75 -23.90 8.51
N THR A 390 6.46 -23.56 8.39
CA THR A 390 5.48 -24.35 7.62
C THR A 390 5.81 -24.36 6.12
N ALA A 391 6.27 -23.24 5.56
CA ALA A 391 6.68 -23.16 4.15
C ALA A 391 7.93 -24.00 3.86
N GLU A 392 8.89 -24.01 4.78
CA GLU A 392 10.09 -24.84 4.70
C GLU A 392 9.76 -26.33 4.74
N ILE A 393 8.81 -26.75 5.60
CA ILE A 393 8.32 -28.13 5.67
C ILE A 393 7.65 -28.53 4.35
N ILE A 394 6.77 -27.68 3.81
CA ILE A 394 6.06 -27.95 2.55
C ILE A 394 7.02 -27.95 1.35
N GLY A 395 8.03 -27.07 1.33
CA GLY A 395 9.04 -27.02 0.26
C GLY A 395 9.99 -28.22 0.22
N ARG A 396 9.92 -29.11 1.22
CA ARG A 396 10.66 -30.39 1.25
C ARG A 396 9.82 -31.56 0.73
N LEU A 397 8.53 -31.36 0.42
CA LEU A 397 7.68 -32.39 -0.17
C LEU A 397 8.02 -32.60 -1.65
N PRO A 398 7.99 -33.84 -2.16
CA PRO A 398 8.32 -34.14 -3.55
C PRO A 398 7.28 -33.57 -4.55
N ASP A 399 7.75 -33.16 -5.73
CA ASP A 399 6.99 -32.40 -6.74
C ASP A 399 5.69 -33.08 -7.24
N ASN A 400 5.58 -34.40 -7.11
CA ASN A 400 4.41 -35.20 -7.48
C ASN A 400 3.26 -35.14 -6.45
N GLU A 401 3.49 -34.63 -5.24
CA GLU A 401 2.48 -34.46 -4.20
C GLU A 401 1.87 -33.03 -4.20
N ILE A 402 2.65 -32.05 -4.67
CA ILE A 402 2.26 -30.63 -4.74
C ILE A 402 1.09 -30.41 -5.72
N SER A 403 0.97 -31.23 -6.76
CA SER A 403 -0.12 -31.13 -7.76
C SER A 403 -1.50 -31.49 -7.25
N SER A 404 -1.63 -32.03 -6.03
CA SER A 404 -2.93 -32.30 -5.38
C SER A 404 -3.40 -31.15 -4.48
N ILE A 405 -2.55 -30.13 -4.26
CA ILE A 405 -2.86 -28.96 -3.43
C ILE A 405 -3.35 -27.82 -4.33
N ASP A 406 -4.52 -28.03 -4.95
CA ASP A 406 -5.33 -26.96 -5.57
C ASP A 406 -6.04 -26.08 -4.51
N LYS A 407 -5.71 -26.25 -3.22
CA LYS A 407 -6.37 -25.63 -2.05
C LYS A 407 -5.57 -24.50 -1.39
N TRP A 408 -4.55 -23.96 -2.06
CA TRP A 408 -3.80 -22.82 -1.52
C TRP A 408 -4.70 -21.58 -1.31
N GLU A 409 -5.70 -21.39 -2.15
CA GLU A 409 -6.73 -20.34 -1.98
C GLU A 409 -7.55 -20.58 -0.70
N GLU A 410 -7.89 -21.84 -0.36
CA GLU A 410 -8.59 -22.19 0.88
C GLU A 410 -7.71 -21.99 2.13
N VAL A 411 -6.41 -22.28 2.06
CA VAL A 411 -5.47 -22.01 3.17
C VAL A 411 -5.29 -20.51 3.39
N GLU A 412 -5.24 -19.73 2.31
CA GLU A 412 -5.22 -18.27 2.36
C GLU A 412 -6.54 -17.75 2.94
N GLU A 413 -7.70 -18.24 2.50
CA GLU A 413 -9.02 -17.88 3.04
C GLU A 413 -9.18 -18.22 4.52
N ILE A 414 -8.71 -19.38 4.97
CA ILE A 414 -8.72 -19.78 6.39
C ILE A 414 -7.79 -18.88 7.23
N TYR A 415 -6.61 -18.52 6.71
CA TYR A 415 -5.71 -17.55 7.32
C TYR A 415 -6.34 -16.14 7.41
N LEU A 416 -7.05 -15.72 6.35
CA LEU A 416 -7.77 -14.44 6.33
C LEU A 416 -8.87 -14.43 7.40
N ASN A 417 -9.60 -15.54 7.59
CA ASN A 417 -10.63 -15.70 8.62
C ASN A 417 -10.06 -15.71 10.05
N LEU A 418 -8.92 -16.39 10.29
CA LEU A 418 -8.24 -16.39 11.60
C LEU A 418 -7.71 -14.99 11.99
N SER A 419 -7.33 -14.16 11.00
CA SER A 419 -6.89 -12.77 11.25
C SER A 419 -8.01 -11.84 11.74
N GLU A 420 -9.27 -12.28 11.70
CA GLU A 420 -10.43 -11.54 12.20
C GLU A 420 -10.80 -11.85 13.66
N CYS A 421 -10.20 -12.88 14.27
CA CYS A 421 -10.42 -13.25 15.68
C CYS A 421 -9.63 -12.35 16.67
N ASN A 422 -10.06 -12.29 17.94
CA ASN A 422 -9.51 -11.36 18.93
C ASN A 422 -8.10 -11.75 19.43
N ASP A 423 -7.29 -10.76 19.87
CA ASP A 423 -5.86 -10.92 20.27
C ASP A 423 -5.55 -12.07 21.25
N TYR A 424 -6.49 -12.40 22.12
CA TYR A 424 -6.28 -13.40 23.17
C TYR A 424 -6.40 -14.82 22.60
N GLU A 425 -7.34 -15.01 21.68
CA GLU A 425 -7.58 -16.28 20.98
C GLU A 425 -6.45 -16.55 19.98
N ASN A 426 -6.01 -15.54 19.23
CA ASN A 426 -4.89 -15.68 18.28
C ASN A 426 -3.57 -16.09 18.97
N LYS A 427 -3.30 -15.56 20.17
CA LYS A 427 -2.09 -15.93 20.93
C LYS A 427 -2.18 -17.32 21.55
N ALA A 428 -3.38 -17.75 21.96
CA ALA A 428 -3.59 -19.10 22.48
C ALA A 428 -3.48 -20.14 21.37
N ILE A 429 -4.16 -19.91 20.24
CA ILE A 429 -4.14 -20.79 19.06
C ILE A 429 -2.73 -20.88 18.47
N ALA A 430 -2.04 -19.77 18.25
CA ALA A 430 -0.67 -19.78 17.73
C ALA A 430 0.30 -20.49 18.70
N LYS A 431 0.11 -20.34 20.02
CA LYS A 431 0.89 -21.05 21.03
C LYS A 431 0.58 -22.55 21.02
N GLU A 432 -0.67 -22.94 20.84
CA GLU A 432 -1.09 -24.35 20.82
C GLU A 432 -0.61 -25.07 19.56
N ILE A 433 -0.70 -24.42 18.39
CA ILE A 433 -0.10 -24.89 17.14
C ILE A 433 1.41 -25.06 17.29
N ASN A 434 2.11 -24.06 17.84
CA ASN A 434 3.56 -24.14 18.05
C ASN A 434 3.93 -25.24 19.07
N ASN A 435 3.16 -25.41 20.15
CA ASN A 435 3.36 -26.50 21.11
C ASN A 435 3.15 -27.87 20.47
N HIS A 436 2.20 -28.00 19.54
CA HIS A 436 1.94 -29.25 18.84
C HIS A 436 3.05 -29.56 17.83
N ILE A 437 3.56 -28.55 17.12
CA ILE A 437 4.74 -28.68 16.26
C ILE A 437 5.96 -29.10 17.10
N GLU A 438 6.22 -28.45 18.24
CA GLU A 438 7.32 -28.80 19.13
C GLU A 438 7.17 -30.21 19.73
N TYR A 439 5.95 -30.65 20.06
CA TYR A 439 5.67 -32.01 20.50
C TYR A 439 6.00 -33.04 19.41
N LEU A 440 5.55 -32.80 18.18
CA LEU A 440 5.84 -33.67 17.04
C LEU A 440 7.35 -33.74 16.77
N GLU A 441 8.09 -32.64 16.91
CA GLU A 441 9.56 -32.62 16.78
C GLU A 441 10.28 -33.38 17.89
N LYS A 442 9.67 -33.49 19.08
CA LYS A 442 10.29 -34.12 20.25
C LYS A 442 10.02 -35.62 20.34
N GLU A 443 8.82 -36.06 19.98
CA GLU A 443 8.42 -37.47 19.98
C GLU A 443 8.83 -38.21 18.70
N LEU A 444 9.12 -37.48 17.62
CA LEU A 444 9.59 -38.05 16.35
C LEU A 444 10.99 -37.50 16.01
N PRO A 445 12.06 -38.08 16.57
CA PRO A 445 13.41 -37.63 16.26
C PRO A 445 13.71 -37.86 14.78
N ILE A 446 13.73 -36.76 14.02
CA ILE A 446 14.00 -36.75 12.58
C ILE A 446 15.41 -37.30 12.34
N SER A 447 15.51 -38.58 11.99
CA SER A 447 16.71 -39.10 11.36
C SER A 447 16.60 -38.84 9.86
N GLN A 448 17.60 -38.19 9.28
CA GLN A 448 17.52 -37.51 7.98
C GLN A 448 17.28 -38.39 6.74
N ASN A 449 17.07 -39.71 6.88
CA ASN A 449 17.12 -40.64 5.74
C ASN A 449 16.05 -41.75 5.73
N ASP A 450 14.95 -41.64 6.47
CA ASP A 450 13.92 -42.69 6.43
C ASP A 450 12.77 -42.31 5.48
N GLU A 451 12.73 -42.89 4.27
CA GLU A 451 11.63 -42.70 3.31
C GLU A 451 10.28 -43.20 3.85
N SER A 452 10.28 -44.18 4.78
CA SER A 452 9.04 -44.67 5.41
C SER A 452 8.38 -43.65 6.34
N PHE A 453 9.12 -42.64 6.80
CA PHE A 453 8.59 -41.54 7.61
C PHE A 453 7.58 -40.69 6.82
N TRP A 454 7.83 -40.50 5.52
CA TRP A 454 6.96 -39.71 4.66
C TRP A 454 5.69 -40.49 4.26
N ASP A 455 5.80 -41.82 4.11
CA ASP A 455 4.64 -42.70 3.90
C ASP A 455 3.67 -42.73 5.11
N GLU A 456 4.16 -42.51 6.33
CA GLU A 456 3.32 -42.42 7.55
C GLU A 456 2.65 -41.04 7.73
N LEU A 457 3.27 -39.98 7.21
CA LEU A 457 2.67 -38.64 7.10
C LEU A 457 1.62 -38.55 5.98
N ASN A 458 1.70 -39.45 4.99
CA ASN A 458 0.73 -39.63 3.92
C ASN A 458 -0.60 -40.28 4.34
N ASN A 459 -0.90 -40.39 5.64
CA ASN A 459 -2.18 -40.88 6.12
C ASN A 459 -3.28 -39.80 5.96
N PRO A 460 -4.26 -39.99 5.04
CA PRO A 460 -5.33 -39.02 4.78
C PRO A 460 -6.15 -38.68 6.03
N VAL A 461 -6.15 -39.57 7.03
CA VAL A 461 -6.83 -39.37 8.32
C VAL A 461 -6.19 -38.24 9.13
N ARG A 462 -4.86 -38.03 9.07
CA ARG A 462 -4.19 -36.95 9.83
C ARG A 462 -4.34 -35.57 9.19
N LEU A 463 -4.33 -35.51 7.86
CA LEU A 463 -4.70 -34.31 7.09
C LEU A 463 -6.19 -34.00 7.24
N ALA A 464 -7.06 -35.02 7.26
CA ALA A 464 -8.48 -34.86 7.57
C ALA A 464 -8.73 -34.39 9.01
N ILE A 465 -7.93 -34.86 9.99
CA ILE A 465 -7.98 -34.37 11.36
C ILE A 465 -7.52 -32.90 11.43
N LEU A 466 -6.41 -32.51 10.79
CA LEU A 466 -6.00 -31.10 10.71
C LEU A 466 -7.06 -30.22 10.03
N TYR A 467 -7.72 -30.73 9.00
CA TYR A 467 -8.80 -30.05 8.29
C TYR A 467 -10.08 -29.96 9.14
N GLU A 468 -10.52 -31.03 9.81
CA GLU A 468 -11.64 -31.03 10.77
C GLU A 468 -11.36 -30.12 11.98
N LEU A 469 -10.12 -30.12 12.48
CA LEU A 469 -9.69 -29.23 13.57
C LEU A 469 -9.78 -27.75 13.16
N MET A 470 -9.56 -27.44 11.88
CA MET A 470 -9.65 -26.09 11.34
C MET A 470 -11.09 -25.67 11.01
N VAL A 471 -11.94 -26.61 10.58
CA VAL A 471 -13.38 -26.37 10.28
C VAL A 471 -14.21 -26.24 11.56
N ASN A 472 -14.02 -27.10 12.56
CA ASN A 472 -14.79 -27.03 13.81
C ASN A 472 -14.47 -25.78 14.66
N ALA A 473 -13.27 -25.21 14.49
CA ALA A 473 -12.91 -23.93 15.10
C ALA A 473 -13.69 -22.72 14.50
N GLN A 474 -14.24 -22.83 13.28
CA GLN A 474 -15.07 -21.80 12.66
C GLN A 474 -16.53 -21.80 13.17
N GLU A 475 -17.05 -22.92 13.68
CA GLU A 475 -18.48 -23.06 14.01
C GLU A 475 -18.87 -22.69 15.45
N GLY A 476 -17.91 -22.35 16.31
CA GLY A 476 -18.17 -21.55 17.51
C GLY A 476 -18.47 -22.29 18.82
N ASP A 477 -18.13 -23.58 18.97
CA ASP A 477 -18.11 -24.22 20.29
C ASP A 477 -16.70 -24.71 20.69
N PHE A 478 -15.97 -23.81 21.33
CA PHE A 478 -14.56 -23.98 21.69
C PHE A 478 -14.33 -25.02 22.81
N GLU A 479 -15.31 -25.23 23.70
CA GLU A 479 -15.19 -26.23 24.78
C GLU A 479 -15.29 -27.66 24.21
N GLU A 480 -16.15 -27.87 23.22
CA GLU A 480 -16.30 -29.16 22.53
C GLU A 480 -15.02 -29.52 21.73
N PHE A 481 -14.38 -28.51 21.14
CA PHE A 481 -13.08 -28.64 20.47
C PHE A 481 -11.94 -29.02 21.44
N VAL A 482 -11.87 -28.36 22.59
CA VAL A 482 -10.87 -28.66 23.63
C VAL A 482 -11.06 -30.05 24.21
N ASP A 483 -12.31 -30.49 24.42
CA ASP A 483 -12.59 -31.85 24.90
C ASP A 483 -12.34 -32.93 23.83
N PHE A 484 -12.62 -32.64 22.56
CA PHE A 484 -12.24 -33.52 21.44
C PHE A 484 -10.71 -33.73 21.36
N LEU A 485 -9.93 -32.65 21.49
CA LEU A 485 -8.46 -32.72 21.53
C LEU A 485 -7.94 -33.52 22.74
N ARG A 486 -8.59 -33.39 23.91
CA ARG A 486 -8.25 -34.18 25.10
C ARG A 486 -8.54 -35.67 24.90
N ILE A 487 -9.66 -36.00 24.27
CA ILE A 487 -10.05 -37.39 23.96
C ILE A 487 -9.06 -38.01 22.97
N LYS A 488 -8.74 -37.32 21.87
CA LYS A 488 -7.79 -37.82 20.87
C LYS A 488 -6.36 -37.95 21.40
N ARG A 489 -5.95 -37.07 22.31
CA ARG A 489 -4.68 -37.18 23.04
C ARG A 489 -4.63 -38.37 24.00
N ALA A 490 -5.77 -38.87 24.47
CA ALA A 490 -5.85 -40.05 25.33
C ALA A 490 -5.94 -41.36 24.53
N GLU A 491 -6.32 -41.29 23.24
CA GLU A 491 -6.39 -42.43 22.32
C GLU A 491 -5.06 -42.72 21.59
N LEU A 492 -4.16 -41.74 21.54
CA LEU A 492 -2.76 -41.85 21.10
C LEU A 492 -1.87 -42.14 22.30
#